data_AF-A0A6B3G0N3-F1
#
_entry.id   AF-A0A6B3G0N3-F1
#
_cell.length_a   1.000
_cell.length_b   1.000
_cell.length_c   1.000
_cell.angle_alpha   90.00
_cell.angle_beta   90.00
_cell.angle_gamma   90.00
#
_symmetry.space_group_name_H-M   'P 1'
#
loop_
_entity.id
_entity.type
_entity.pdbx_description
1 polymer ?
#
loop_
_entity_poly.entity_id
_entity_poly.type
_entity_poly.pdbx_seq_one_letter_code
_entity_poly.pdbx_strand_id
1 'polypeptide(L)'
;VLAPYLPAVGFDVPEVAHEGRRVVLGQKRMQVVSDILLGWADVDGRQFQVRQFRNRKGSVDPAALPADQVDDYGRMTGALLARAHAHSADPRLLAGYCGKNDELDEAVAAFAVTYADRTEADHAELLRGIKAGRLAAEFGV
;
A
#
# COMPACT_ATOMS: atom_id res chain seq x y z
N VAL A 1 4.43 -5.93 8.60
CA VAL A 1 4.10 -5.26 9.87
C VAL A 1 3.47 -6.23 10.86
N LEU A 2 2.44 -7.00 10.50
CA LEU A 2 1.79 -7.92 11.45
C LEU A 2 2.46 -9.30 11.62
N ALA A 3 3.25 -9.75 10.64
CA ALA A 3 3.88 -11.07 10.67
C ALA A 3 4.67 -11.39 11.98
N PRO A 4 5.42 -10.45 12.59
CA PRO A 4 6.10 -10.71 13.86
C PRO A 4 5.17 -10.99 15.06
N TYR A 5 3.89 -10.59 14.98
CA TYR A 5 2.93 -10.77 16.07
C TYR A 5 2.11 -12.07 15.96
N LEU A 6 2.14 -12.73 14.80
CA LEU A 6 1.40 -13.97 14.54
C LEU A 6 1.84 -15.17 15.41
N PRO A 7 3.14 -15.36 15.72
CA PRO A 7 3.56 -16.47 16.60
C PRO A 7 2.98 -16.34 18.01
N ALA A 8 2.82 -15.11 18.51
CA ALA A 8 2.28 -14.85 19.85
C ALA A 8 0.81 -15.29 20.00
N VAL A 9 0.09 -15.43 18.89
CA VAL A 9 -1.30 -15.91 18.85
C VAL A 9 -1.41 -17.32 18.22
N GLY A 10 -0.30 -18.05 18.13
CA GLY A 10 -0.28 -19.48 17.79
C GLY A 10 -0.23 -19.82 16.30
N PHE A 11 0.02 -18.85 15.42
CA PHE A 11 0.22 -19.13 14.00
C PHE A 11 1.70 -19.45 13.69
N ASP A 12 1.91 -20.50 12.89
CA ASP A 12 3.22 -20.76 12.29
C ASP A 12 3.51 -19.72 11.19
N VAL A 13 4.68 -19.08 11.28
CA VAL A 13 5.11 -18.04 10.34
C VAL A 13 6.35 -18.56 9.62
N PRO A 14 6.24 -18.88 8.32
CA PRO A 14 7.38 -19.32 7.54
C PRO A 14 8.47 -18.25 7.52
N GLU A 15 9.73 -18.70 7.61
CA GLU A 15 10.88 -17.83 7.49
C GLU A 15 10.87 -17.10 6.14
N VAL A 16 11.09 -15.78 6.18
CA VAL A 16 11.17 -14.96 4.98
C VAL A 16 12.61 -14.98 4.46
N ALA A 17 12.86 -15.85 3.49
CA ALA A 17 14.18 -15.95 2.86
C ALA A 17 14.66 -14.63 2.21
N HIS A 18 13.74 -13.83 1.67
CA HIS A 18 14.05 -12.51 1.10
C HIS A 18 12.82 -11.58 1.10
N GLU A 19 12.93 -10.40 1.70
CA GLU A 19 11.83 -9.45 1.89
C GLU A 19 11.30 -8.89 0.56
N GLY A 20 12.19 -8.47 -0.36
CA GLY A 20 11.80 -8.09 -1.72
C GLY A 20 11.02 -9.20 -2.45
N ARG A 21 11.48 -10.45 -2.39
CA ARG A 21 10.76 -11.62 -2.93
C ARG A 21 9.38 -11.78 -2.31
N ARG A 22 9.26 -11.67 -0.99
CA ARG A 22 7.96 -11.76 -0.28
C ARG A 22 6.97 -10.73 -0.81
N VAL A 23 7.40 -9.48 -0.97
CA VAL A 23 6.55 -8.40 -1.49
C VAL A 23 6.14 -8.67 -2.94
N VAL A 24 7.08 -9.04 -3.82
CA VAL A 24 6.79 -9.31 -5.24
C VAL A 24 5.84 -10.48 -5.41
N LEU A 25 6.02 -11.58 -4.68
CA LEU A 25 5.11 -12.72 -4.77
C LEU A 25 3.71 -12.36 -4.29
N GLY A 26 3.59 -11.54 -3.24
CA GLY A 26 2.29 -11.00 -2.82
C GLY A 26 1.62 -10.17 -3.92
N GLN A 27 2.37 -9.27 -4.56
CA GLN A 27 1.85 -8.46 -5.66
C GLN A 27 1.44 -9.31 -6.86
N LYS A 28 2.25 -10.28 -7.28
CA LYS A 28 1.92 -11.18 -8.41
C LYS A 28 0.68 -12.03 -8.16
N ARG A 29 0.39 -12.38 -6.90
CA ARG A 29 -0.84 -13.10 -6.54
C ARG A 29 -2.08 -12.21 -6.62
N MET A 30 -1.98 -10.96 -6.16
CA MET A 30 -3.11 -10.02 -6.14
C MET A 30 -3.38 -9.37 -7.49
N GLN A 31 -2.36 -9.23 -8.34
CA GLN A 31 -2.46 -8.52 -9.60
C GLN A 31 -2.72 -9.47 -10.77
N VAL A 32 -3.79 -9.21 -11.52
CA VAL A 32 -4.08 -9.91 -12.78
C VAL A 32 -2.98 -9.67 -13.81
N VAL A 33 -2.45 -8.44 -13.86
CA VAL A 33 -1.34 -8.05 -14.73
C VAL A 33 -0.29 -7.35 -13.90
N SER A 34 0.87 -7.97 -13.79
CA SER A 34 2.05 -7.41 -13.13
C SER A 34 2.96 -6.72 -14.14
N ASP A 35 3.76 -5.78 -13.66
CA ASP A 35 4.84 -5.17 -14.44
C ASP A 35 5.87 -6.25 -14.85
N ILE A 36 6.35 -6.22 -16.10
CA ILE A 36 7.30 -7.21 -16.62
C ILE A 36 8.64 -7.17 -15.88
N LEU A 37 9.01 -6.01 -15.35
CA LEU A 37 10.21 -5.80 -14.54
C LEU A 37 9.97 -6.04 -13.05
N LEU A 38 8.79 -6.53 -12.64
CA LEU A 38 8.50 -6.80 -11.24
C LEU A 38 9.30 -8.01 -10.73
N GLY A 39 10.35 -7.71 -9.98
CA GLY A 39 11.32 -8.67 -9.46
C GLY A 39 11.91 -8.24 -8.12
N TRP A 40 12.94 -8.92 -7.67
CA TRP A 40 13.67 -8.60 -6.44
C TRP A 40 15.16 -8.84 -6.67
N ALA A 41 15.99 -8.16 -5.89
CA ALA A 41 17.44 -8.29 -5.96
C ALA A 41 18.07 -7.96 -4.60
N ASP A 42 19.26 -8.52 -4.38
CA ASP A 42 20.19 -8.10 -3.34
C ASP A 42 21.16 -7.07 -3.92
N VAL A 43 21.32 -5.94 -3.24
CA VAL A 43 22.31 -4.90 -3.58
C VAL A 43 23.04 -4.54 -2.31
N ASP A 44 24.36 -4.73 -2.28
CA ASP A 44 25.23 -4.42 -1.14
C ASP A 44 24.74 -5.00 0.20
N GLY A 45 24.30 -6.26 0.17
CA GLY A 45 23.78 -6.97 1.35
C GLY A 45 22.39 -6.54 1.80
N ARG A 46 21.71 -5.69 1.02
CA ARG A 46 20.33 -5.24 1.29
C ARG A 46 19.36 -5.77 0.24
N GLN A 47 18.24 -6.26 0.73
CA GLN A 47 17.17 -6.87 -0.07
C GLN A 47 16.21 -5.82 -0.60
N PHE A 48 15.96 -5.82 -1.91
CA PHE A 48 15.10 -4.84 -2.59
C PHE A 48 13.99 -5.50 -3.40
N GLN A 49 12.86 -4.79 -3.49
CA GLN A 49 11.90 -4.96 -4.58
C GLN A 49 12.39 -4.14 -5.78
N VAL A 50 12.36 -4.76 -6.96
CA VAL A 50 12.67 -4.14 -8.25
C VAL A 50 11.36 -3.97 -9.04
N ARG A 51 11.17 -2.78 -9.61
CA ARG A 51 10.01 -2.43 -10.43
C ARG A 51 10.37 -1.34 -11.43
N GLN A 52 9.60 -1.20 -12.49
CA GLN A 52 9.75 -0.08 -13.41
C GLN A 52 9.54 1.26 -12.69
N PHE A 53 10.49 2.18 -12.86
CA PHE A 53 10.39 3.56 -12.39
C PHE A 53 9.50 4.38 -13.35
N ARG A 54 8.54 5.14 -12.81
CA ARG A 54 7.53 5.92 -13.57
C ARG A 54 6.77 5.06 -14.60
N ASN A 55 5.82 4.26 -14.10
CA ASN A 55 4.86 3.60 -14.97
C ASN A 55 3.91 4.68 -15.51
N ARG A 56 4.00 5.03 -16.80
CA ARG A 56 3.13 6.01 -17.48
C ARG A 56 1.70 5.49 -17.67
N LYS A 57 1.14 4.86 -16.63
CA LYS A 57 -0.28 4.54 -16.57
C LYS A 57 -1.02 5.85 -16.29
N GLY A 58 -2.09 6.10 -17.03
CA GLY A 58 -2.99 7.19 -16.69
C GLY A 58 -3.46 7.01 -15.25
N SER A 59 -3.32 8.06 -14.45
CA SER A 59 -3.84 8.12 -13.09
C SER A 59 -5.04 9.08 -13.06
N VAL A 60 -6.01 8.77 -12.23
CA VAL A 60 -7.03 9.75 -11.83
C VAL A 60 -6.37 10.68 -10.81
N ASP A 61 -6.52 11.99 -11.00
CA ASP A 61 -6.13 12.99 -9.99
C ASP A 61 -7.31 13.20 -9.04
N PRO A 62 -7.26 12.69 -7.79
CA PRO A 62 -8.38 12.81 -6.87
C PRO A 62 -8.65 14.27 -6.47
N ALA A 63 -7.66 15.15 -6.54
CA ALA A 63 -7.82 16.57 -6.19
C ALA A 63 -8.62 17.34 -7.25
N ALA A 64 -8.71 16.81 -8.47
CA ALA A 64 -9.49 17.37 -9.56
C ALA A 64 -10.93 16.84 -9.61
N LEU A 65 -11.29 15.87 -8.77
CA LEU A 65 -12.61 15.26 -8.77
C LEU A 65 -13.62 16.09 -7.95
N PRO A 66 -14.82 16.38 -8.50
CA PRO A 66 -15.97 16.80 -7.71
C PRO A 66 -16.37 15.75 -6.66
N ALA A 67 -17.06 16.18 -5.60
CA ALA A 67 -17.36 15.33 -4.44
C ALA A 67 -18.13 14.04 -4.78
N ASP A 68 -19.09 14.10 -5.70
CA ASP A 68 -19.83 12.93 -6.18
C ASP A 68 -18.92 11.94 -6.94
N GLN A 69 -17.97 12.45 -7.72
CA GLN A 69 -16.98 11.63 -8.42
C GLN A 69 -15.94 11.01 -7.47
N VAL A 70 -15.66 11.66 -6.33
CA VAL A 70 -14.82 11.08 -5.27
C VAL A 70 -15.49 9.87 -4.64
N ASP A 71 -16.80 9.92 -4.38
CA ASP A 71 -17.56 8.76 -3.87
C ASP A 71 -17.53 7.60 -4.86
N ASP A 72 -17.83 7.87 -6.13
CA ASP A 72 -17.77 6.86 -7.20
C ASP A 72 -16.37 6.24 -7.34
N TYR A 73 -15.32 7.08 -7.30
CA TYR A 73 -13.94 6.62 -7.34
C TYR A 73 -13.60 5.76 -6.13
N GLY A 74 -14.06 6.12 -4.92
CA GLY A 74 -13.94 5.33 -3.71
C GLY A 74 -14.59 3.96 -3.83
N ARG A 75 -15.83 3.90 -4.33
CA ARG A 75 -16.56 2.63 -4.56
C ARG A 75 -15.84 1.73 -5.56
N MET A 76 -15.40 2.29 -6.68
CA MET A 76 -14.67 1.54 -7.71
C MET A 76 -13.34 1.00 -7.19
N THR A 77 -12.55 1.83 -6.51
CA THR A 77 -11.25 1.42 -5.96
C THR A 77 -11.42 0.39 -4.83
N GLY A 78 -12.44 0.55 -3.98
CA GLY A 78 -12.80 -0.44 -2.96
C GLY A 78 -13.16 -1.80 -3.55
N ALA A 79 -13.97 -1.83 -4.62
CA ALA A 79 -14.31 -3.08 -5.32
C ALA A 79 -13.07 -3.75 -5.94
N LEU A 80 -12.16 -2.98 -6.53
CA LEU A 80 -10.91 -3.48 -7.08
C LEU A 80 -9.98 -4.02 -5.98
N LEU A 81 -9.91 -3.34 -4.83
CA LEU A 81 -9.15 -3.79 -3.66
C LEU A 81 -9.69 -5.12 -3.14
N ALA A 82 -11.00 -5.22 -2.93
CA ALA A 82 -11.65 -6.45 -2.48
C ALA A 82 -11.37 -7.63 -3.43
N ARG A 83 -11.48 -7.39 -4.74
CA ARG A 83 -11.16 -8.40 -5.77
C ARG A 83 -9.70 -8.83 -5.72
N ALA A 84 -8.77 -7.88 -5.59
CA ALA A 84 -7.35 -8.18 -5.51
C ALA A 84 -7.02 -9.06 -4.29
N HIS A 85 -7.60 -8.76 -3.13
CA HIS A 85 -7.37 -9.50 -1.90
C HIS A 85 -8.01 -10.90 -1.89
N ALA A 86 -9.14 -11.08 -2.57
CA ALA A 86 -9.79 -12.38 -2.77
C ALA A 86 -8.89 -13.41 -3.50
N HIS A 87 -7.86 -12.98 -4.22
CA HIS A 87 -6.87 -13.90 -4.82
C HIS A 87 -5.89 -14.50 -3.80
N SER A 88 -5.82 -13.94 -2.59
CA SER A 88 -4.83 -14.32 -1.57
C SER A 88 -5.44 -14.83 -0.26
N ALA A 89 -6.76 -14.67 -0.07
CA ALA A 89 -7.48 -15.07 1.13
C ALA A 89 -8.91 -15.53 0.78
N ASP A 90 -9.48 -16.41 1.59
CA ASP A 90 -10.88 -16.86 1.43
C ASP A 90 -11.83 -15.64 1.62
N PRO A 91 -12.61 -15.25 0.60
CA PRO A 91 -13.53 -14.13 0.70
C PRO A 91 -14.57 -14.29 1.80
N ARG A 92 -14.95 -15.52 2.16
CA ARG A 92 -15.93 -15.79 3.23
C ARG A 92 -15.34 -15.49 4.60
N LEU A 93 -14.07 -15.82 4.80
CA LEU A 93 -13.36 -15.52 6.04
C LEU A 93 -13.18 -14.02 6.20
N LEU A 94 -12.80 -13.33 5.12
CA LEU A 94 -12.71 -11.86 5.12
C LEU A 94 -14.07 -11.21 5.40
N ALA A 95 -15.13 -11.63 4.72
CA ALA A 95 -16.48 -11.11 4.95
C ALA A 95 -16.97 -11.36 6.39
N GLY A 96 -16.66 -12.52 6.97
CA GLY A 96 -16.97 -12.83 8.36
C GLY A 96 -16.21 -11.96 9.35
N TYR A 97 -14.93 -11.67 9.08
CA TYR A 97 -14.10 -10.78 9.89
C TYR A 97 -14.59 -9.32 9.82
N CYS A 98 -14.91 -8.83 8.62
CA CYS A 98 -15.41 -7.46 8.44
C CYS A 98 -16.80 -7.26 9.06
N GLY A 99 -17.59 -8.32 9.17
CA GLY A 99 -18.93 -8.24 9.74
C GLY A 99 -19.93 -7.49 8.85
N LYS A 100 -20.97 -6.94 9.48
CA LYS A 100 -22.04 -6.18 8.82
C LYS A 100 -22.33 -4.84 9.51
N ASN A 101 -21.53 -4.49 10.51
CA ASN A 101 -21.62 -3.23 11.24
C ASN A 101 -20.62 -2.24 10.64
N ASP A 102 -20.67 -1.00 11.10
CA ASP A 102 -19.89 0.10 10.55
C ASP A 102 -18.49 0.21 11.20
N GLU A 103 -18.11 -0.72 12.09
CA GLU A 103 -16.86 -0.66 12.86
C GLU A 103 -15.61 -0.63 11.97
N LEU A 104 -15.61 -1.43 10.89
CA LEU A 104 -14.50 -1.41 9.93
C LEU A 104 -14.46 -0.10 9.16
N ASP A 105 -15.63 0.41 8.76
CA ASP A 105 -15.74 1.64 7.98
C ASP A 105 -15.25 2.84 8.80
N GLU A 106 -15.66 2.93 10.07
CA GLU A 106 -15.18 3.93 11.02
C GLU A 106 -13.67 3.82 11.26
N ALA A 107 -13.15 2.59 11.45
CA ALA A 107 -11.72 2.37 11.67
C ALA A 107 -10.87 2.77 10.45
N VAL A 108 -11.32 2.43 9.24
CA VAL A 108 -10.65 2.80 8.00
C VAL A 108 -10.72 4.31 7.76
N ALA A 109 -11.86 4.94 8.02
CA ALA A 109 -12.01 6.40 7.92
C ALA A 109 -11.10 7.14 8.90
N ALA A 110 -11.07 6.70 10.17
CA ALA A 110 -10.20 7.28 11.19
C ALA A 110 -8.72 7.10 10.84
N PHE A 111 -8.34 5.92 10.34
CA PHE A 111 -6.99 5.67 9.84
C PHE A 111 -6.64 6.59 8.66
N ALA A 112 -7.54 6.74 7.68
CA ALA A 112 -7.30 7.56 6.50
C ALA A 112 -7.04 9.03 6.86
N VAL A 113 -7.85 9.62 7.74
CA VAL A 113 -7.66 11.00 8.21
C VAL A 113 -6.35 11.14 8.98
N THR A 114 -6.11 10.25 9.96
CA THR A 114 -4.88 10.29 10.77
C THR A 114 -3.62 10.13 9.91
N TYR A 115 -3.68 9.28 8.88
CA TYR A 115 -2.58 9.06 7.96
C TYR A 115 -2.36 10.24 7.01
N ALA A 116 -3.43 10.94 6.61
CA ALA A 116 -3.33 12.18 5.84
C ALA A 116 -2.59 13.25 6.66
N ASP A 117 -3.00 13.49 7.90
CA ASP A 117 -2.34 14.46 8.80
C ASP A 117 -0.85 14.13 8.99
N ARG A 118 -0.53 12.83 9.16
CA ARG A 118 0.85 12.36 9.25
C ARG A 118 1.63 12.66 7.99
N THR A 119 1.05 12.38 6.82
CA THR A 119 1.69 12.60 5.52
C THR A 119 1.99 14.09 5.30
N GLU A 120 1.06 14.97 5.67
CA GLU A 120 1.26 16.43 5.60
C GLU A 120 2.38 16.90 6.53
N ALA A 121 2.40 16.40 7.77
CA ALA A 121 3.44 16.73 8.75
C ALA A 121 4.83 16.27 8.30
N ASP A 122 4.94 15.05 7.77
CA ASP A 122 6.17 14.46 7.27
C ASP A 122 6.67 15.23 6.03
N HIS A 123 5.76 15.62 5.12
CA HIS A 123 6.10 16.45 3.97
C HIS A 123 6.60 17.84 4.40
N ALA A 124 5.97 18.46 5.39
CA ALA A 124 6.44 19.73 5.94
C ALA A 124 7.84 19.59 6.57
N GLU A 125 8.13 18.48 7.24
CA GLU A 125 9.46 18.20 7.78
C GLU A 125 10.51 17.98 6.70
N LEU A 126 10.17 17.23 5.65
CA LEU A 126 11.01 17.05 4.47
C LEU A 126 11.43 18.41 3.88
N LEU A 127 10.45 19.30 3.65
CA LEU A 127 10.72 20.64 3.12
C LEU A 127 11.59 21.48 4.06
N ARG A 128 11.40 21.38 5.38
CA ARG A 128 12.30 22.03 6.36
C ARG A 128 13.72 21.49 6.27
N GLY A 129 13.90 20.18 6.13
CA GLY A 129 15.20 19.54 5.96
C GLY A 129 15.93 20.00 4.70
N ILE A 130 15.20 20.13 3.59
CA ILE A 130 15.73 20.65 2.33
C ILE A 130 16.14 22.12 2.49
N LYS A 131 15.26 22.97 3.03
CA LYS A 131 15.55 24.40 3.24
C LYS A 131 16.75 24.63 4.16
N ALA A 132 16.95 23.77 5.15
CA ALA A 132 18.08 23.81 6.07
C ALA A 132 19.37 23.21 5.48
N GLY A 133 19.37 22.71 4.24
CA GLY A 133 20.53 22.08 3.60
C GLY A 133 20.90 20.71 4.16
N ARG A 134 20.04 20.08 4.97
CA ARG A 134 20.28 18.73 5.53
C ARG A 134 19.97 17.62 4.54
N LEU A 135 19.11 17.90 3.57
CA LEU A 135 18.67 16.95 2.54
C LEU A 135 18.88 17.60 1.18
N ALA A 136 19.51 16.86 0.26
CA ALA A 136 19.57 17.26 -1.14
C ALA A 136 18.19 17.06 -1.79
N ALA A 137 17.81 17.98 -2.68
CA ALA A 137 16.58 17.88 -3.46
C ALA A 137 16.80 18.46 -4.86
N GLU A 138 16.19 17.82 -5.85
CA GLU A 138 16.03 18.33 -7.20
C GLU A 138 14.56 18.69 -7.41
N PHE A 139 14.29 19.93 -7.82
CA PHE A 139 12.92 20.40 -8.07
C PHE A 139 12.59 20.33 -9.56
N GLY A 140 11.37 19.89 -9.90
CA GLY A 140 10.84 19.96 -11.27
C GLY A 140 11.17 18.80 -12.21
N VAL A 141 11.56 17.62 -11.69
CA VAL A 141 11.84 16.40 -12.47
C VAL A 141 10.65 15.47 -12.58
#